data_AF-A0A4W3HQ74-F1
#
_entry.id   AF-A0A4W3HQ74-F1
#
_cell.length_a   1.000
_cell.length_b   1.000
_cell.length_c   1.000
_cell.angle_alpha   90.00
_cell.angle_beta   90.00
_cell.angle_gamma   90.00
#
_symmetry.space_group_name_H-M   'P 1'
#
loop_
_entity.id
_entity.type
_entity.pdbx_description
1 polymer ?
#
loop_
_entity_poly.entity_id
_entity_poly.type
_entity_poly.pdbx_seq_one_letter_code
_entity_poly.pdbx_strand_id
1 'polypeptide(L)'
;STRLRLPNSWFSVSVLKAQEWCPTKQYTAAGECCEACPPGEGMKVLCGEENTECEICLDSVTYSNISSHTDPCQQCTVCTGTMTMNIPCMDSFDTVCSCMNGFYLNSSEDEKCLPCEICDNGSGVLEQCTETQNTICEVCPPETYSDQKSSIDPCMPCTICEENEMMVTECSSVQDTVCTCNPRFFSTALDVTSKTTATVEIMTTTAIPSSPKLIWKGNNDNIIPVYCSILAAVVVGLVAYAAFKRWNSCKQNKQGANNRTVNQTPSPEGEKLHSDSGISVDGQSLHEQQQQQNLKGKASEVKLYTTLPPHKKEEVEKLLKSCEEEAEWCSLAGLLGYNEKHIDTFKQDEYPVHALLSDWSAKDSATMDELCTALRKLKRDDIVESLSSEPTATSAV
;
A
#
# COMPACT_ATOMS: atom_id res chain seq x y z
N SER A 1 -7.28 102.99 1.03
CA SER A 1 -6.72 102.56 2.33
C SER A 1 -5.51 101.68 2.11
N THR A 2 -4.30 102.06 2.51
CA THR A 2 -3.78 102.32 3.87
C THR A 2 -3.20 101.02 4.45
N ARG A 3 -1.87 100.99 4.64
CA ARG A 3 -1.19 99.90 5.34
C ARG A 3 -1.44 100.04 6.84
N LEU A 4 -1.65 98.92 7.54
CA LEU A 4 -1.39 98.80 8.97
C LEU A 4 -0.42 97.64 9.19
N ARG A 5 0.55 97.85 10.09
CA ARG A 5 1.51 96.83 10.55
C ARG A 5 1.04 96.27 11.89
N LEU A 6 1.76 95.23 12.33
CA LEU A 6 2.01 94.75 13.70
C LEU A 6 1.28 93.45 14.09
N PRO A 7 1.88 92.63 14.98
CA PRO A 7 3.29 92.53 15.37
C PRO A 7 3.90 91.15 15.07
N ASN A 8 5.24 91.04 15.15
CA ASN A 8 5.89 89.73 15.18
C ASN A 8 5.62 89.08 16.55
N SER A 9 4.79 88.03 16.58
CA SER A 9 4.67 87.15 17.76
C SER A 9 5.56 85.93 17.57
N TRP A 10 6.54 85.73 18.45
CA TRP A 10 7.25 84.47 18.56
C TRP A 10 6.34 83.43 19.22
N PHE A 11 5.60 82.69 18.40
CA PHE A 11 5.01 81.44 18.86
C PHE A 11 6.11 80.39 18.98
N SER A 12 6.57 80.14 20.21
CA SER A 12 7.30 78.93 20.54
C SER A 12 6.40 77.74 20.20
N VAL A 13 6.68 77.05 19.10
CA VAL A 13 6.02 75.78 18.77
C VAL A 13 6.55 74.75 19.76
N SER A 14 5.86 74.61 20.89
CA SER A 14 6.04 73.48 21.78
C SER A 14 5.78 72.22 20.97
N VAL A 15 6.84 71.49 20.63
CA VAL A 15 6.72 70.15 20.03
C VAL A 15 6.17 69.23 21.10
N LEU A 16 4.84 69.17 21.16
CA LEU A 16 4.14 68.03 21.72
C LEU A 16 4.64 66.82 20.94
N LYS A 17 5.50 65.99 21.57
CA LYS A 17 5.75 64.64 21.07
C LYS A 17 4.37 64.02 20.84
N ALA A 18 4.12 63.53 19.63
CA ALA A 18 2.98 62.64 19.44
C ALA A 18 3.19 61.47 20.40
N GLN A 19 2.18 61.14 21.21
CA GLN A 19 2.21 59.92 21.99
C GLN A 19 2.23 58.77 20.98
N GLU A 20 3.37 58.09 20.86
CA GLU A 20 3.51 57.00 19.90
C GLU A 20 2.51 55.89 20.27
N TRP A 21 1.78 55.40 19.27
CA TRP A 21 0.70 54.44 19.48
C TRP A 21 1.30 53.11 19.91
N CYS A 22 1.14 52.76 21.18
CA CYS A 22 1.66 51.53 21.77
C CYS A 22 0.59 50.42 21.72
N PRO A 23 0.73 49.36 20.91
CA PRO A 23 -0.30 48.33 20.74
C PRO A 23 -0.55 47.53 22.03
N THR A 24 0.51 47.24 22.77
CA THR A 24 0.52 46.49 24.05
C THR A 24 -0.03 47.30 25.23
N LYS A 25 -0.11 48.64 25.08
CA LYS A 25 -0.56 49.63 26.10
C LYS A 25 0.28 49.63 27.40
N GLN A 26 1.43 48.96 27.40
CA GLN A 26 2.36 48.93 28.52
C GLN A 26 3.68 49.57 28.09
N TYR A 27 4.44 50.10 29.05
CA TYR A 27 5.64 50.87 28.79
C TYR A 27 6.74 50.50 29.80
N THR A 28 8.00 50.58 29.36
CA THR A 28 9.19 50.43 30.21
C THR A 28 9.29 51.58 31.23
N ALA A 29 10.15 51.44 32.23
CA ALA A 29 10.49 52.51 33.17
C ALA A 29 11.10 53.75 32.49
N ALA A 30 11.68 53.59 31.28
CA ALA A 30 12.15 54.69 30.43
C ALA A 30 11.03 55.40 29.64
N GLY A 31 9.83 54.81 29.59
CA GLY A 31 8.67 55.33 28.85
C GLY A 31 8.58 54.86 27.39
N GLU A 32 9.32 53.81 27.02
CA GLU A 32 9.28 53.17 25.70
C GLU A 32 8.16 52.12 25.66
N CYS A 33 7.54 51.87 24.51
CA CYS A 33 6.45 50.89 24.41
C CYS A 33 6.99 49.46 24.56
N CYS A 34 6.30 48.62 25.35
CA CYS A 34 6.65 47.21 25.44
C CYS A 34 6.47 46.51 24.08
N GLU A 35 7.54 45.93 23.56
CA GLU A 35 7.53 45.12 22.33
C GLU A 35 6.95 43.73 22.59
N ALA A 36 6.22 43.19 21.62
CA ALA A 36 5.59 41.88 21.71
C ALA A 36 6.36 40.87 20.86
N CYS A 37 6.65 39.71 21.44
CA CYS A 37 7.26 38.58 20.74
C CYS A 37 6.30 38.11 19.61
N PRO A 38 6.80 37.85 18.39
CA PRO A 38 5.99 37.32 17.29
C PRO A 38 5.63 35.84 17.54
N PRO A 39 4.64 35.28 16.83
CA PRO A 39 4.44 33.82 16.80
C PRO A 39 5.72 33.11 16.33
N GLY A 40 6.09 32.01 16.98
CA GLY A 40 7.43 31.41 16.92
C GLY A 40 8.32 31.79 18.13
N GLU A 41 8.02 32.90 18.81
CA GLU A 41 8.75 33.38 19.98
C GLU A 41 7.82 33.62 21.18
N GLY A 42 8.34 33.38 22.38
CA GLY A 42 7.64 33.61 23.65
C GLY A 42 8.39 34.61 24.53
N MET A 43 7.67 35.26 25.45
CA MET A 43 8.27 36.13 26.46
C MET A 43 9.12 35.30 27.44
N LYS A 44 10.40 35.65 27.54
CA LYS A 44 11.38 35.10 28.48
C LYS A 44 11.61 36.03 29.67
N VAL A 45 11.66 37.34 29.43
CA VAL A 45 11.72 38.39 30.48
C VAL A 45 10.64 39.44 30.22
N LEU A 46 9.84 39.71 31.25
CA LEU A 46 8.75 40.68 31.20
C LEU A 46 9.29 42.10 31.02
N CYS A 47 8.65 42.87 30.15
CA CYS A 47 8.85 44.32 30.04
C CYS A 47 8.77 45.02 31.40
N GLY A 48 9.75 45.85 31.74
CA GLY A 48 9.91 46.41 33.08
C GLY A 48 10.89 47.59 33.10
N GLU A 49 12.11 47.39 33.62
CA GLU A 49 13.18 48.39 33.50
C GLU A 49 13.70 48.46 32.05
N GLU A 50 13.90 47.30 31.43
CA GLU A 50 14.20 47.11 30.01
C GLU A 50 12.95 46.63 29.24
N ASN A 51 13.06 46.53 27.91
CA ASN A 51 11.99 46.00 27.06
C ASN A 51 11.88 44.47 27.18
N THR A 52 10.82 43.87 26.61
CA THR A 52 10.59 42.42 26.63
C THR A 52 11.78 41.65 26.03
N GLU A 53 12.32 40.65 26.74
CA GLU A 53 13.24 39.68 26.13
C GLU A 53 12.42 38.50 25.60
N CYS A 54 12.56 38.20 24.30
CA CYS A 54 11.91 37.09 23.63
C CYS A 54 12.86 35.90 23.45
N GLU A 55 12.33 34.68 23.48
CA GLU A 55 13.06 33.46 23.12
C GLU A 55 12.30 32.64 22.07
N ILE A 56 13.04 31.99 21.17
CA ILE A 56 12.48 31.13 20.12
C ILE A 56 11.96 29.84 20.77
N CYS A 57 10.72 29.48 20.48
CA CYS A 57 10.13 28.24 20.99
C CYS A 57 10.76 27.00 20.33
N LEU A 58 10.88 25.90 21.07
CA LEU A 58 11.55 24.70 20.59
C LEU A 58 10.57 23.82 19.81
N ASP A 59 10.79 23.67 18.50
CA ASP A 59 10.06 22.73 17.64
C ASP A 59 9.78 21.38 18.32
N SER A 60 8.55 20.89 18.22
CA SER A 60 8.03 19.67 18.86
C SER A 60 8.02 19.63 20.41
N VAL A 61 8.40 20.72 21.09
CA VAL A 61 8.41 20.81 22.57
C VAL A 61 7.58 22.01 23.07
N THR A 62 7.73 23.18 22.46
CA THR A 62 6.97 24.39 22.78
C THR A 62 6.56 25.19 21.55
N TYR A 63 5.48 25.96 21.67
CA TYR A 63 4.97 26.86 20.63
C TYR A 63 4.58 28.24 21.20
N SER A 64 4.43 29.23 20.32
CA SER A 64 3.77 30.51 20.58
C SER A 64 2.98 30.93 19.33
N ASN A 65 1.65 30.97 19.43
CA ASN A 65 0.76 31.23 18.29
C ASN A 65 0.15 32.64 18.28
N ILE A 66 0.53 33.50 19.23
CA ILE A 66 0.02 34.87 19.40
C ILE A 66 1.18 35.87 19.49
N SER A 67 0.94 37.11 19.05
CA SER A 67 1.88 38.20 19.34
C SER A 67 1.66 38.71 20.77
N SER A 68 2.58 38.42 21.69
CA SER A 68 2.44 38.79 23.10
C SER A 68 3.76 39.28 23.73
N HIS A 69 3.65 40.24 24.65
CA HIS A 69 4.75 40.71 25.50
C HIS A 69 4.69 40.15 26.93
N THR A 70 3.75 39.24 27.20
CA THR A 70 3.49 38.64 28.53
C THR A 70 3.44 37.12 28.54
N ASP A 71 3.23 36.46 27.40
CA ASP A 71 3.02 35.02 27.33
C ASP A 71 4.33 34.30 26.94
N PRO A 72 4.84 33.37 27.76
CA PRO A 72 5.99 32.54 27.42
C PRO A 72 5.61 31.44 26.43
N CYS A 73 6.61 30.78 25.84
CA CYS A 73 6.40 29.59 25.00
C CYS A 73 5.61 28.51 25.77
N GLN A 74 4.48 28.08 25.20
CA GLN A 74 3.57 27.10 25.78
C GLN A 74 4.03 25.68 25.44
N GLN A 75 3.82 24.70 26.32
CA GLN A 75 4.15 23.30 26.04
C GLN A 75 3.19 22.74 24.99
N CYS A 76 3.69 22.00 24.01
CA CYS A 76 2.86 21.36 22.99
C CYS A 76 1.87 20.36 23.61
N THR A 77 0.63 20.36 23.11
CA THR A 77 -0.40 19.36 23.43
C THR A 77 0.07 17.97 23.01
N VAL A 78 -0.12 16.99 23.90
CA VAL A 78 0.19 15.58 23.65
C VAL A 78 -1.12 14.82 23.43
N CYS A 79 -1.32 14.31 22.22
CA CYS A 79 -2.48 13.46 21.91
C CYS A 79 -2.42 12.16 22.73
N THR A 80 -3.51 11.81 23.40
CA THR A 80 -3.58 10.64 24.29
C THR A 80 -4.90 9.89 24.14
N GLY A 81 -4.96 8.64 24.61
CA GLY A 81 -6.16 7.81 24.51
C GLY A 81 -6.39 7.31 23.08
N THR A 82 -7.56 7.61 22.51
CA THR A 82 -7.98 7.23 21.14
C THR A 82 -7.73 8.33 20.11
N MET A 83 -6.87 9.30 20.44
CA MET A 83 -6.45 10.40 19.54
C MET A 83 -5.03 10.18 19.01
N THR A 84 -4.81 10.57 17.76
CA THR A 84 -3.52 10.62 17.09
C THR A 84 -3.13 12.06 16.75
N MET A 85 -1.84 12.31 16.53
CA MET A 85 -1.34 13.56 15.96
C MET A 85 -1.73 13.63 14.47
N ASN A 86 -2.50 14.65 14.10
CA ASN A 86 -2.83 14.96 12.71
C ASN A 86 -1.85 16.01 12.15
N ILE A 87 -1.66 17.11 12.90
CA ILE A 87 -0.65 18.14 12.61
C ILE A 87 0.36 18.18 13.76
N PRO A 88 1.68 18.09 13.51
CA PRO A 88 2.70 18.18 14.54
C PRO A 88 2.86 19.61 15.07
N CYS A 89 3.21 19.75 16.34
CA CYS A 89 3.57 21.03 16.94
C CYS A 89 4.83 21.63 16.30
N MET A 90 4.81 22.94 16.05
CA MET A 90 5.93 23.75 15.56
C MET A 90 6.09 24.99 16.45
N ASP A 91 7.21 25.69 16.32
CA ASP A 91 7.49 26.99 16.97
C ASP A 91 6.28 27.94 17.11
N SER A 92 5.41 27.97 16.10
CA SER A 92 4.37 28.96 15.87
C SER A 92 2.94 28.43 16.02
N PHE A 93 2.73 27.13 16.25
CA PHE A 93 1.41 26.54 16.48
C PHE A 93 1.45 25.16 17.16
N ASP A 94 0.41 24.86 17.93
CA ASP A 94 0.30 23.63 18.72
C ASP A 94 0.00 22.37 17.88
N THR A 95 0.24 21.19 18.46
CA THR A 95 -0.25 19.90 17.96
C THR A 95 -1.76 19.95 17.72
N VAL A 96 -2.20 19.54 16.53
CA VAL A 96 -3.63 19.26 16.29
C VAL A 96 -3.84 17.75 16.34
N CYS A 97 -4.67 17.31 17.29
CA CYS A 97 -5.06 15.91 17.45
C CYS A 97 -6.36 15.61 16.68
N SER A 98 -6.44 14.44 16.03
CA SER A 98 -7.70 13.87 15.51
C SER A 98 -7.91 12.46 16.05
N CYS A 99 -9.07 11.86 15.79
CA CYS A 99 -9.34 10.48 16.20
C CYS A 99 -8.52 9.49 15.38
N MET A 100 -8.09 8.38 16.00
CA MET A 100 -7.41 7.29 15.29
C MET A 100 -8.31 6.66 14.21
N ASN A 101 -7.72 6.07 13.16
CA ASN A 101 -8.48 5.28 12.18
C ASN A 101 -9.38 4.23 12.87
N GLY A 102 -10.65 4.17 12.45
CA GLY A 102 -11.67 3.36 13.13
C GLY A 102 -12.36 4.06 14.30
N PHE A 103 -12.11 5.36 14.52
CA PHE A 103 -12.83 6.21 15.47
C PHE A 103 -13.25 7.54 14.82
N TYR A 104 -14.39 8.09 15.26
CA TYR A 104 -14.90 9.41 14.88
C TYR A 104 -15.11 10.29 16.12
N LEU A 105 -14.94 11.59 15.97
CA LEU A 105 -15.22 12.58 17.01
C LEU A 105 -16.73 12.76 17.13
N ASN A 106 -17.31 12.39 18.28
CA ASN A 106 -18.72 12.64 18.55
C ASN A 106 -18.92 14.08 19.04
N SER A 107 -19.69 14.87 18.29
CA SER A 107 -20.10 16.25 18.58
C SER A 107 -21.08 16.41 19.77
N SER A 108 -20.95 15.55 20.78
CA SER A 108 -21.63 15.63 22.08
C SER A 108 -20.75 16.38 23.10
N GLU A 109 -21.30 16.74 24.25
CA GLU A 109 -20.64 17.60 25.27
C GLU A 109 -19.29 17.07 25.80
N ASP A 110 -18.98 15.77 25.61
CA ASP A 110 -17.72 15.14 26.01
C ASP A 110 -16.59 15.20 24.95
N GLU A 111 -16.84 15.72 23.73
CA GLU A 111 -15.91 15.77 22.57
C GLU A 111 -15.04 14.51 22.38
N LYS A 112 -15.67 13.34 22.49
CA LYS A 112 -14.96 12.06 22.62
C LYS A 112 -14.89 11.28 21.31
N CYS A 113 -13.69 10.78 20.99
CA CYS A 113 -13.50 9.78 19.93
C CYS A 113 -14.20 8.46 20.28
N LEU A 114 -15.25 8.10 19.53
CA LEU A 114 -15.99 6.85 19.64
C LEU A 114 -15.62 5.91 18.47
N PRO A 115 -15.65 4.57 18.66
CA PRO A 115 -15.36 3.65 17.58
C PRO A 115 -16.42 3.75 16.47
N CYS A 116 -15.98 3.64 15.22
CA CYS A 116 -16.85 3.54 14.05
C CYS A 116 -17.72 2.27 14.13
N GLU A 117 -18.96 2.39 13.70
CA GLU A 117 -19.90 1.28 13.58
C GLU A 117 -19.47 0.31 12.47
N ILE A 118 -19.73 -0.98 12.69
CA ILE A 118 -19.45 -2.07 11.77
C ILE A 118 -20.82 -2.58 11.30
N CYS A 119 -21.07 -2.57 9.99
CA CYS A 119 -22.31 -3.06 9.42
C CYS A 119 -22.40 -4.58 9.59
N ASP A 120 -23.55 -5.05 10.06
CA ASP A 120 -23.86 -6.47 10.21
C ASP A 120 -24.19 -7.12 8.86
N ASN A 121 -23.99 -8.44 8.75
CA ASN A 121 -24.50 -9.28 7.67
C ASN A 121 -25.94 -8.89 7.27
N GLY A 122 -26.21 -8.73 5.98
CA GLY A 122 -27.48 -8.17 5.51
C GLY A 122 -27.46 -6.65 5.28
N SER A 123 -26.38 -5.98 5.68
CA SER A 123 -26.19 -4.53 5.57
C SER A 123 -24.77 -4.20 5.07
N GLY A 124 -24.63 -3.08 4.38
CA GLY A 124 -23.35 -2.59 3.86
C GLY A 124 -23.15 -1.11 4.19
N VAL A 125 -21.93 -0.61 3.98
CA VAL A 125 -21.59 0.79 4.19
C VAL A 125 -22.18 1.66 3.07
N LEU A 126 -23.07 2.58 3.47
CA LEU A 126 -23.60 3.66 2.61
C LEU A 126 -22.71 4.91 2.68
N GLU A 127 -22.32 5.32 3.89
CA GLU A 127 -21.33 6.39 4.11
C GLU A 127 -20.21 5.89 5.03
N GLN A 128 -18.96 6.05 4.59
CA GLN A 128 -17.78 5.62 5.34
C GLN A 128 -17.53 6.54 6.54
N CYS A 129 -17.05 5.95 7.63
CA CYS A 129 -16.68 6.69 8.85
C CYS A 129 -15.58 7.73 8.56
N THR A 130 -15.69 8.92 9.15
CA THR A 130 -14.72 10.02 9.01
C THR A 130 -14.30 10.55 10.38
N GLU A 131 -13.37 11.51 10.44
CA GLU A 131 -12.93 12.10 11.72
C GLU A 131 -14.06 12.74 12.54
N THR A 132 -15.23 13.03 11.95
CA THR A 132 -16.38 13.70 12.62
C THR A 132 -17.73 13.00 12.39
N GLN A 133 -17.76 11.85 11.73
CA GLN A 133 -18.99 11.14 11.36
C GLN A 133 -18.82 9.62 11.52
N ASN A 134 -19.79 8.97 12.15
CA ASN A 134 -19.86 7.51 12.23
C ASN A 134 -20.06 6.88 10.84
N THR A 135 -19.75 5.59 10.69
CA THR A 135 -20.24 4.78 9.56
C THR A 135 -21.77 4.88 9.48
N ILE A 136 -22.33 5.01 8.28
CA ILE A 136 -23.76 4.83 8.04
C ILE A 136 -23.95 3.52 7.28
N CYS A 137 -24.65 2.58 7.91
CA CYS A 137 -25.02 1.30 7.33
C CYS A 137 -26.41 1.36 6.70
N GLU A 138 -26.58 0.74 5.52
CA GLU A 138 -27.89 0.47 4.93
C GLU A 138 -28.15 -1.04 4.81
N VAL A 139 -29.41 -1.45 4.99
CA VAL A 139 -29.83 -2.83 4.72
C VAL A 139 -29.82 -3.05 3.21
N CYS A 140 -29.19 -4.12 2.75
CA CYS A 140 -28.92 -4.30 1.32
C CYS A 140 -30.20 -4.34 0.47
N PRO A 141 -30.32 -3.50 -0.57
CA PRO A 141 -31.48 -3.48 -1.47
C PRO A 141 -31.58 -4.77 -2.30
N PRO A 142 -32.74 -5.03 -2.94
CA PRO A 142 -32.89 -6.15 -3.87
C PRO A 142 -31.80 -6.17 -4.95
N GLU A 143 -31.42 -7.37 -5.39
CA GLU A 143 -30.27 -7.62 -6.26
C GLU A 143 -28.89 -7.25 -5.65
N THR A 144 -28.78 -7.09 -4.32
CA THR A 144 -27.50 -6.95 -3.60
C THR A 144 -27.44 -7.74 -2.28
N TYR A 145 -26.22 -8.04 -1.80
CA TYR A 145 -25.96 -8.78 -0.57
C TYR A 145 -24.75 -8.27 0.22
N SER A 146 -24.64 -8.70 1.49
CA SER A 146 -23.49 -8.53 2.38
C SER A 146 -23.39 -9.75 3.31
N ASP A 147 -22.41 -10.61 3.05
CA ASP A 147 -22.22 -11.92 3.70
C ASP A 147 -21.19 -11.88 4.86
N GLN A 148 -20.57 -10.73 5.11
CA GLN A 148 -19.61 -10.50 6.19
C GLN A 148 -19.91 -9.21 6.95
N LYS A 149 -19.35 -9.06 8.17
CA LYS A 149 -19.41 -7.80 8.91
C LYS A 149 -18.28 -6.88 8.47
N SER A 150 -18.59 -5.63 8.11
CA SER A 150 -17.58 -4.69 7.60
C SER A 150 -17.86 -3.24 7.98
N SER A 151 -16.78 -2.46 8.13
CA SER A 151 -16.81 -1.00 8.30
C SER A 151 -16.36 -0.26 7.03
N ILE A 152 -16.16 -0.97 5.91
CA ILE A 152 -15.70 -0.41 4.63
C ILE A 152 -16.56 -0.88 3.45
N ASP A 153 -17.00 -2.15 3.45
CA ASP A 153 -17.62 -2.78 2.29
C ASP A 153 -19.09 -2.33 2.10
N PRO A 154 -19.49 -1.88 0.90
CA PRO A 154 -20.88 -1.63 0.55
C PRO A 154 -21.60 -2.95 0.23
N CYS A 155 -22.93 -2.90 0.02
CA CYS A 155 -23.67 -4.04 -0.47
C CYS A 155 -23.23 -4.42 -1.90
N MET A 156 -22.82 -5.67 -2.08
CA MET A 156 -22.28 -6.22 -3.33
C MET A 156 -23.41 -6.67 -4.25
N PRO A 157 -23.33 -6.46 -5.58
CA PRO A 157 -24.35 -6.92 -6.51
C PRO A 157 -24.40 -8.45 -6.58
N CYS A 158 -25.61 -9.01 -6.64
CA CYS A 158 -25.79 -10.45 -6.80
C CYS A 158 -25.26 -10.94 -8.17
N THR A 159 -24.66 -12.13 -8.16
CA THR A 159 -24.30 -12.90 -9.34
C THR A 159 -25.55 -13.26 -10.15
N ILE A 160 -25.44 -13.20 -11.49
CA ILE A 160 -26.52 -13.53 -12.43
C ILE A 160 -26.07 -14.73 -13.27
N CYS A 161 -26.73 -15.88 -13.10
CA CYS A 161 -26.35 -17.11 -13.80
C CYS A 161 -26.51 -17.02 -15.32
N GLU A 162 -25.59 -17.64 -16.07
CA GLU A 162 -25.60 -17.65 -17.54
C GLU A 162 -26.60 -18.67 -18.15
N GLU A 163 -26.83 -18.61 -19.47
CA GLU A 163 -27.83 -19.46 -20.18
C GLU A 163 -27.52 -20.97 -20.12
N ASN A 164 -26.25 -21.32 -19.89
CA ASN A 164 -25.69 -22.65 -19.69
C ASN A 164 -25.71 -23.12 -18.22
N GLU A 165 -26.24 -22.31 -17.30
CA GLU A 165 -26.30 -22.58 -15.86
C GLU A 165 -27.74 -22.73 -15.36
N MET A 166 -27.88 -23.01 -14.07
CA MET A 166 -29.13 -22.92 -13.34
C MET A 166 -28.89 -22.39 -11.92
N MET A 167 -29.77 -21.51 -11.48
CA MET A 167 -29.81 -21.01 -10.11
C MET A 167 -30.18 -22.16 -9.14
N VAL A 168 -29.31 -22.44 -8.18
CA VAL A 168 -29.51 -23.39 -7.07
C VAL A 168 -30.06 -22.68 -5.84
N THR A 169 -29.65 -21.44 -5.62
CA THR A 169 -30.05 -20.62 -4.48
C THR A 169 -30.28 -19.19 -4.95
N GLU A 170 -31.42 -18.61 -4.58
CA GLU A 170 -31.75 -17.21 -4.84
C GLU A 170 -30.93 -16.28 -3.95
N CYS A 171 -30.53 -15.12 -4.49
CA CYS A 171 -29.83 -14.11 -3.72
C CYS A 171 -30.71 -13.56 -2.59
N SER A 172 -30.08 -13.15 -1.50
CA SER A 172 -30.74 -12.42 -0.41
C SER A 172 -29.77 -11.38 0.14
N SER A 173 -30.23 -10.46 0.99
CA SER A 173 -29.34 -9.46 1.58
C SER A 173 -28.12 -10.04 2.32
N VAL A 174 -28.15 -11.32 2.73
CA VAL A 174 -27.05 -12.00 3.47
C VAL A 174 -26.23 -13.00 2.65
N GLN A 175 -26.57 -13.29 1.39
CA GLN A 175 -25.88 -14.31 0.58
C GLN A 175 -26.06 -14.07 -0.93
N ASP A 176 -25.05 -14.42 -1.73
CA ASP A 176 -25.13 -14.34 -3.20
C ASP A 176 -26.08 -15.39 -3.80
N THR A 177 -26.48 -15.16 -5.06
CA THR A 177 -26.98 -16.21 -5.96
C THR A 177 -25.96 -17.34 -6.07
N VAL A 178 -26.39 -18.59 -5.91
CA VAL A 178 -25.55 -19.76 -6.22
C VAL A 178 -25.97 -20.33 -7.57
N CYS A 179 -25.07 -20.26 -8.55
CA CYS A 179 -25.24 -20.84 -9.88
C CYS A 179 -24.58 -22.23 -9.95
N THR A 180 -25.02 -23.08 -10.89
CA THR A 180 -24.34 -24.34 -11.22
C THR A 180 -24.55 -24.72 -12.68
N CYS A 181 -23.56 -25.34 -13.32
CA CYS A 181 -23.61 -25.66 -14.74
C CYS A 181 -24.73 -26.68 -15.05
N ASN A 182 -25.54 -26.38 -16.07
CA ASN A 182 -26.67 -27.22 -16.46
C ASN A 182 -26.17 -28.46 -17.23
N PRO A 183 -26.35 -29.69 -16.71
CA PRO A 183 -25.76 -30.90 -17.29
C PRO A 183 -26.27 -31.25 -18.69
N ARG A 184 -27.31 -30.57 -19.19
CA ARG A 184 -27.81 -30.77 -20.57
C ARG A 184 -26.91 -30.15 -21.65
N PHE A 185 -26.05 -29.19 -21.31
CA PHE A 185 -25.15 -28.54 -22.28
C PHE A 185 -23.84 -29.30 -22.52
N PHE A 186 -23.41 -30.17 -21.59
CA PHE A 186 -22.22 -31.00 -21.78
C PHE A 186 -22.37 -32.03 -22.91
N SER A 187 -23.60 -32.47 -23.20
CA SER A 187 -23.89 -33.50 -24.20
C SER A 187 -23.66 -33.10 -25.66
N THR A 188 -23.41 -31.81 -25.97
CA THR A 188 -23.24 -31.33 -27.35
C THR A 188 -21.79 -30.98 -27.73
N ALA A 189 -20.89 -30.85 -26.75
CA ALA A 189 -19.47 -30.60 -27.01
C ALA A 189 -18.72 -31.87 -27.50
N LEU A 190 -19.19 -33.05 -27.07
CA LEU A 190 -18.53 -34.35 -27.32
C LEU A 190 -18.88 -35.02 -28.66
N ASP A 191 -19.39 -34.28 -29.66
CA ASP A 191 -19.69 -34.86 -31.00
C ASP A 191 -19.29 -33.95 -32.19
N VAL A 192 -18.26 -33.10 -32.01
CA VAL A 192 -17.66 -32.30 -33.10
C VAL A 192 -16.18 -32.67 -33.31
N THR A 193 -15.88 -33.96 -33.41
CA THR A 193 -14.55 -34.47 -33.84
C THR A 193 -14.65 -35.35 -35.09
N SER A 194 -15.25 -34.83 -36.17
CA SER A 194 -15.11 -35.42 -37.50
C SER A 194 -15.31 -34.40 -38.63
N LYS A 195 -14.21 -34.11 -39.34
CA LYS A 195 -14.15 -33.52 -40.70
C LYS A 195 -15.06 -32.32 -41.02
N THR A 196 -14.49 -31.12 -40.94
CA THR A 196 -14.68 -30.12 -42.01
C THR A 196 -13.33 -29.56 -42.43
N THR A 197 -12.94 -29.78 -43.69
CA THR A 197 -11.77 -29.14 -44.30
C THR A 197 -12.02 -27.65 -44.50
N ALA A 198 -11.03 -26.80 -44.22
CA ALA A 198 -11.16 -25.36 -44.40
C ALA A 198 -11.37 -24.99 -45.89
N THR A 199 -12.55 -24.44 -46.20
CA THR A 199 -12.84 -23.75 -47.47
C THR A 199 -13.29 -22.34 -47.16
N VAL A 200 -12.42 -21.37 -47.42
CA VAL A 200 -12.73 -19.94 -47.29
C VAL A 200 -13.46 -19.49 -48.55
N GLU A 201 -14.76 -19.20 -48.45
CA GLU A 201 -15.48 -18.46 -49.48
C GLU A 201 -15.97 -17.11 -48.92
N ILE A 202 -15.65 -16.04 -49.63
CA ILE A 202 -16.03 -14.67 -49.31
C ILE A 202 -17.20 -14.32 -50.24
N MET A 203 -18.36 -13.96 -49.68
CA MET A 203 -19.41 -13.31 -50.49
C MET A 203 -20.13 -12.18 -49.76
N THR A 204 -19.90 -10.97 -50.24
CA THR A 204 -20.59 -9.73 -49.86
C THR A 204 -21.98 -9.67 -50.49
N THR A 205 -23.02 -9.18 -49.78
CA THR A 205 -24.07 -8.28 -50.34
C THR A 205 -24.95 -7.66 -49.23
N THR A 206 -25.32 -6.40 -49.45
CA THR A 206 -26.04 -5.45 -48.59
C THR A 206 -27.56 -5.68 -48.47
N ALA A 207 -28.15 -5.52 -47.26
CA ALA A 207 -29.53 -5.03 -47.06
C ALA A 207 -29.83 -4.59 -45.60
N ILE A 208 -30.30 -3.35 -45.39
CA ILE A 208 -30.75 -2.70 -44.13
C ILE A 208 -31.79 -1.63 -44.61
N PRO A 209 -32.99 -1.35 -44.00
CA PRO A 209 -33.14 -0.88 -42.60
C PRO A 209 -34.47 -1.17 -41.86
N SER A 210 -34.62 -0.52 -40.69
CA SER A 210 -35.71 -0.52 -39.68
C SER A 210 -35.73 -1.75 -38.74
N SER A 211 -35.86 -1.62 -37.42
CA SER A 211 -35.93 -0.44 -36.54
C SER A 211 -35.26 -0.74 -35.17
N PRO A 212 -34.91 0.27 -34.35
CA PRO A 212 -33.89 0.11 -33.32
C PRO A 212 -34.35 -0.66 -32.06
N LYS A 213 -33.52 -1.61 -31.63
CA LYS A 213 -33.40 -2.03 -30.23
C LYS A 213 -31.98 -1.68 -29.77
N LEU A 214 -31.85 -1.00 -28.63
CA LEU A 214 -30.56 -0.75 -28.02
C LEU A 214 -30.08 -2.04 -27.35
N ILE A 215 -29.16 -2.75 -28.01
CA ILE A 215 -28.44 -3.89 -27.44
C ILE A 215 -27.02 -3.42 -27.18
N TRP A 216 -26.58 -3.49 -25.92
CA TRP A 216 -25.18 -3.22 -25.55
C TRP A 216 -24.31 -4.45 -25.91
N LYS A 217 -24.13 -4.68 -27.21
CA LYS A 217 -23.37 -5.83 -27.71
C LYS A 217 -21.87 -5.51 -27.65
N GLY A 218 -21.21 -5.98 -26.59
CA GLY A 218 -19.75 -5.94 -26.47
C GLY A 218 -19.09 -6.80 -27.54
N ASN A 219 -18.36 -6.17 -28.47
CA ASN A 219 -17.61 -6.86 -29.51
C ASN A 219 -16.25 -7.33 -28.97
N ASN A 220 -16.24 -8.47 -28.26
CA ASN A 220 -15.02 -9.05 -27.67
C ASN A 220 -13.95 -9.41 -28.72
N ASP A 221 -14.31 -9.54 -30.01
CA ASP A 221 -13.38 -9.80 -31.13
C ASP A 221 -12.24 -8.78 -31.25
N ASN A 222 -12.40 -7.57 -30.70
CA ASN A 222 -11.40 -6.51 -30.76
C ASN A 222 -10.49 -6.43 -29.52
N ILE A 223 -10.74 -7.21 -28.46
CA ILE A 223 -9.99 -7.06 -27.20
C ILE A 223 -8.52 -7.51 -27.36
N ILE A 224 -8.28 -8.58 -28.12
CA ILE A 224 -6.95 -9.15 -28.39
C ILE A 224 -6.03 -8.16 -29.14
N PRO A 225 -6.39 -7.59 -30.30
CA PRO A 225 -5.53 -6.62 -30.99
C PRO A 225 -5.32 -5.32 -30.19
N VAL A 226 -6.28 -4.89 -29.36
CA VAL A 226 -6.09 -3.77 -28.42
C VAL A 226 -5.05 -4.12 -27.36
N TYR A 227 -5.14 -5.30 -26.75
CA TYR A 227 -4.19 -5.77 -25.74
C TYR A 227 -2.77 -5.88 -26.30
N CYS A 228 -2.61 -6.46 -27.50
CA CYS A 228 -1.32 -6.53 -28.20
C CYS A 228 -0.75 -5.13 -28.52
N SER A 229 -1.61 -4.16 -28.85
CA SER A 229 -1.18 -2.77 -29.11
C SER A 229 -0.71 -2.07 -27.83
N ILE A 230 -1.39 -2.29 -26.70
CA ILE A 230 -1.01 -1.76 -25.39
C ILE A 230 0.32 -2.39 -24.92
N LEU A 231 0.46 -3.72 -25.02
CA LEU A 231 1.70 -4.41 -24.67
C LEU A 231 2.88 -3.93 -25.53
N ALA A 232 2.69 -3.73 -26.83
CA ALA A 232 3.72 -3.16 -27.71
C ALA A 232 4.12 -1.74 -27.27
N ALA A 233 3.15 -0.88 -26.91
CA ALA A 233 3.43 0.47 -26.42
C ALA A 233 4.20 0.46 -25.08
N VAL A 234 3.85 -0.44 -24.15
CA VAL A 234 4.57 -0.62 -22.88
C VAL A 234 6.01 -1.09 -23.11
N VAL A 235 6.23 -2.08 -23.98
CA VAL A 235 7.58 -2.56 -24.32
C VAL A 235 8.43 -1.46 -24.96
N VAL A 236 7.86 -0.70 -25.91
CA VAL A 236 8.56 0.46 -26.52
C VAL A 236 8.86 1.53 -25.47
N GLY A 237 7.94 1.79 -24.53
CA GLY A 237 8.14 2.71 -23.41
C GLY A 237 9.28 2.29 -22.47
N LEU A 238 9.36 1.00 -22.13
CA LEU A 238 10.43 0.45 -21.29
C LEU A 238 11.80 0.48 -22.01
N VAL A 239 11.83 0.18 -23.32
CA VAL A 239 13.06 0.31 -24.14
C VAL A 239 13.50 1.77 -24.23
N ALA A 240 12.57 2.71 -24.44
CA ALA A 240 12.86 4.15 -24.46
C ALA A 240 13.35 4.65 -23.08
N TYR A 241 12.74 4.21 -21.98
CA TYR A 241 13.19 4.52 -20.62
C TYR A 241 14.60 3.95 -20.36
N ALA A 242 14.86 2.70 -20.74
CA ALA A 242 16.19 2.08 -20.60
C ALA A 242 17.25 2.83 -21.43
N ALA A 243 16.92 3.22 -22.67
CA ALA A 243 17.79 4.03 -23.52
C ALA A 243 18.04 5.42 -22.92
N PHE A 244 17.01 6.10 -22.41
CA PHE A 244 17.13 7.42 -21.77
C PHE A 244 17.94 7.35 -20.46
N LYS A 245 17.72 6.32 -19.63
CA LYS A 245 18.50 6.08 -18.41
C LYS A 245 19.98 5.84 -18.74
N ARG A 246 20.27 4.98 -19.72
CA ARG A 246 21.63 4.70 -20.21
C ARG A 246 22.29 5.96 -20.82
N TRP A 247 21.52 6.78 -21.55
CA TRP A 247 21.96 8.06 -22.09
C TRP A 247 22.31 9.06 -20.96
N ASN A 248 21.48 9.19 -19.93
CA ASN A 248 21.76 10.06 -18.79
C ASN A 248 22.97 9.58 -17.97
N SER A 249 23.16 8.26 -17.77
CA SER A 249 24.39 7.73 -17.17
C SER A 249 25.63 8.08 -17.99
N CYS A 250 25.59 7.93 -19.32
CA CYS A 250 26.67 8.38 -20.20
C CYS A 250 26.88 9.91 -20.16
N LYS A 251 25.81 10.69 -20.00
CA LYS A 251 25.87 12.16 -19.89
C LYS A 251 26.59 12.60 -18.60
N GLN A 252 26.31 11.96 -17.46
CA GLN A 252 27.01 12.24 -16.20
C GLN A 252 28.49 11.83 -16.27
N ASN A 253 28.81 10.63 -16.76
CA ASN A 253 30.21 10.21 -16.94
C ASN A 253 31.02 11.16 -17.85
N LYS A 254 30.36 11.81 -18.82
CA LYS A 254 31.03 12.77 -19.71
C LYS A 254 31.32 14.14 -19.07
N GLN A 255 30.67 14.48 -17.96
CA GLN A 255 30.97 15.70 -17.20
C GLN A 255 32.15 15.52 -16.22
N GLY A 256 32.37 14.31 -15.69
CA GLY A 256 33.50 14.03 -14.80
C GLY A 256 34.88 14.01 -15.48
N ALA A 257 34.93 13.85 -16.81
CA ALA A 257 36.18 13.57 -17.54
C ALA A 257 36.94 14.81 -18.07
N ASN A 258 36.35 16.01 -18.05
CA ASN A 258 36.87 17.15 -18.81
C ASN A 258 37.52 18.26 -17.95
N ASN A 259 37.98 17.95 -16.73
CA ASN A 259 38.34 18.97 -15.74
C ASN A 259 39.71 18.79 -15.05
N ARG A 260 40.71 18.11 -15.67
CA ARG A 260 42.06 18.02 -15.07
C ARG A 260 43.27 17.87 -16.01
N THR A 261 43.58 18.94 -16.74
CA THR A 261 44.89 19.27 -17.35
C THR A 261 44.86 20.78 -17.68
N VAL A 262 45.89 21.62 -17.54
CA VAL A 262 47.34 21.46 -17.29
C VAL A 262 47.82 22.57 -16.32
N ASN A 263 48.86 22.33 -15.51
CA ASN A 263 49.96 23.28 -15.27
C ASN A 263 51.13 22.61 -14.51
N GLN A 264 52.37 22.96 -14.90
CA GLN A 264 53.65 22.56 -14.29
C GLN A 264 54.14 23.74 -13.41
N THR A 265 55.15 23.73 -12.53
CA THR A 265 56.51 23.14 -12.44
C THR A 265 57.07 23.54 -11.02
N PRO A 266 58.34 23.31 -10.59
CA PRO A 266 59.28 22.17 -10.66
C PRO A 266 59.69 21.62 -9.25
N SER A 267 60.74 20.78 -9.19
CA SER A 267 61.40 20.13 -8.02
C SER A 267 62.37 21.08 -7.24
N PRO A 268 63.17 20.66 -6.21
CA PRO A 268 63.35 19.35 -5.51
C PRO A 268 63.28 19.49 -3.95
N GLU A 269 63.86 18.72 -2.98
CA GLU A 269 64.86 17.62 -2.84
C GLU A 269 64.51 16.66 -1.65
N GLY A 270 65.24 15.53 -1.51
CA GLY A 270 65.34 14.70 -0.27
C GLY A 270 64.26 13.62 -0.03
N GLU A 271 64.50 12.47 0.64
CA GLU A 271 65.72 11.84 1.18
C GLU A 271 65.66 10.28 1.13
N LYS A 272 66.83 9.62 1.24
CA LYS A 272 67.08 8.16 1.45
C LYS A 272 66.28 7.58 2.65
N LEU A 273 65.96 6.27 2.78
CA LEU A 273 66.73 5.00 2.64
C LEU A 273 65.74 3.86 2.20
N HIS A 274 66.09 2.74 1.53
CA HIS A 274 66.96 1.59 1.90
C HIS A 274 66.53 0.87 3.21
N SER A 275 66.31 -0.46 3.30
CA SER A 275 66.45 -1.56 2.32
C SER A 275 65.54 -2.77 2.64
N ASP A 276 65.42 -3.68 1.67
CA ASP A 276 65.12 -5.13 1.71
C ASP A 276 64.56 -5.80 3.00
N SER A 277 63.44 -6.50 2.82
CA SER A 277 63.43 -7.98 2.84
C SER A 277 62.21 -8.51 2.07
N GLY A 278 62.38 -9.60 1.32
CA GLY A 278 61.30 -10.27 0.58
C GLY A 278 61.45 -11.79 0.60
N ILE A 279 60.67 -12.48 -0.24
CA ILE A 279 60.59 -13.96 -0.37
C ILE A 279 59.76 -14.61 0.77
N SER A 280 58.87 -15.60 0.53
CA SER A 280 58.64 -16.40 -0.69
C SER A 280 57.23 -17.02 -0.83
N VAL A 281 56.88 -17.31 -2.10
CA VAL A 281 55.90 -18.27 -2.69
C VAL A 281 54.40 -18.31 -2.33
N ASP A 282 53.63 -18.44 -3.42
CA ASP A 282 52.21 -18.79 -3.53
C ASP A 282 51.82 -20.19 -3.01
N GLY A 283 50.50 -20.39 -2.81
CA GLY A 283 49.86 -21.69 -2.71
C GLY A 283 48.36 -21.62 -3.03
N GLN A 284 47.96 -21.92 -4.27
CA GLN A 284 46.55 -22.07 -4.65
C GLN A 284 46.04 -23.48 -4.35
N SER A 285 45.01 -23.63 -3.51
CA SER A 285 43.89 -24.57 -3.71
C SER A 285 42.82 -24.47 -2.61
N LEU A 286 41.58 -24.84 -2.98
CA LEU A 286 40.51 -25.49 -2.19
C LEU A 286 40.58 -25.38 -0.64
N HIS A 287 39.63 -24.72 0.03
CA HIS A 287 38.25 -25.17 0.30
C HIS A 287 38.14 -26.11 1.53
N GLU A 288 37.20 -25.76 2.42
CA GLU A 288 36.72 -26.54 3.58
C GLU A 288 37.62 -26.78 4.80
N GLN A 289 36.95 -26.78 5.98
CA GLN A 289 37.30 -27.50 7.23
C GLN A 289 38.58 -27.02 7.99
N GLN A 290 38.67 -27.03 9.32
CA GLN A 290 37.89 -27.53 10.48
C GLN A 290 38.34 -26.69 11.73
N GLN A 291 37.62 -26.48 12.86
CA GLN A 291 36.20 -26.61 13.25
C GLN A 291 35.99 -26.05 14.72
N GLN A 292 34.73 -25.97 15.21
CA GLN A 292 34.33 -26.05 16.66
C GLN A 292 34.60 -24.84 17.62
N GLN A 293 33.87 -24.60 18.72
CA GLN A 293 32.65 -25.26 19.28
C GLN A 293 31.84 -24.34 20.23
N ASN A 294 30.51 -24.35 20.15
CA ASN A 294 29.64 -24.84 21.23
C ASN A 294 28.23 -25.18 20.69
N LEU A 295 27.47 -26.01 21.41
CA LEU A 295 26.27 -26.69 20.91
C LEU A 295 24.96 -26.08 21.43
N LYS A 296 23.99 -25.87 20.53
CA LYS A 296 22.65 -26.45 20.69
C LYS A 296 21.97 -26.60 19.33
N GLY A 297 21.76 -27.83 18.87
CA GLY A 297 21.16 -28.10 17.56
C GLY A 297 19.64 -28.08 17.57
N LYS A 298 19.04 -27.59 16.49
CA LYS A 298 17.69 -27.97 16.04
C LYS A 298 17.87 -28.60 14.65
N ALA A 299 17.53 -29.87 14.50
CA ALA A 299 17.54 -30.51 13.19
C ALA A 299 16.35 -29.97 12.37
N SER A 300 16.57 -29.63 11.11
CA SER A 300 15.48 -29.44 10.15
C SER A 300 14.95 -30.82 9.77
N GLU A 301 13.91 -31.24 10.46
CA GLU A 301 13.20 -32.49 10.19
C GLU A 301 12.53 -32.42 8.81
N VAL A 302 12.80 -33.41 7.95
CA VAL A 302 12.21 -33.49 6.60
C VAL A 302 10.74 -33.89 6.74
N LYS A 303 9.87 -32.89 6.82
CA LYS A 303 8.42 -33.07 7.03
C LYS A 303 7.76 -33.64 5.77
N LEU A 304 7.66 -34.97 5.72
CA LEU A 304 6.95 -35.72 4.68
C LEU A 304 5.45 -35.41 4.71
N TYR A 305 4.82 -35.30 3.54
CA TYR A 305 3.37 -35.00 3.44
C TYR A 305 2.49 -36.02 4.17
N THR A 306 2.95 -37.27 4.27
CA THR A 306 2.28 -38.33 5.04
C THR A 306 2.04 -37.94 6.51
N THR A 307 2.95 -37.16 7.12
CA THR A 307 2.86 -36.70 8.53
C THR A 307 1.87 -35.56 8.79
N LEU A 308 1.28 -34.97 7.74
CA LEU A 308 0.33 -33.88 7.87
C LEU A 308 -1.00 -34.38 8.48
N PRO A 309 -1.62 -33.68 9.46
CA PRO A 309 -2.92 -34.05 10.02
C PRO A 309 -4.02 -34.18 8.95
N PRO A 310 -4.99 -35.09 9.11
CA PRO A 310 -6.00 -35.35 8.09
C PRO A 310 -6.83 -34.10 7.73
N HIS A 311 -7.17 -33.26 8.71
CA HIS A 311 -7.92 -32.02 8.47
C HIS A 311 -7.22 -31.08 7.48
N LYS A 312 -5.88 -31.01 7.48
CA LYS A 312 -5.12 -30.19 6.54
C LYS A 312 -5.01 -30.80 5.14
N LYS A 313 -5.11 -32.13 5.02
CA LYS A 313 -5.18 -32.80 3.70
C LYS A 313 -6.53 -32.53 3.06
N GLU A 314 -7.60 -32.69 3.82
CA GLU A 314 -8.98 -32.36 3.43
C GLU A 314 -9.14 -30.86 3.08
N GLU A 315 -8.49 -29.96 3.83
CA GLU A 315 -8.45 -28.52 3.54
C GLU A 315 -7.74 -28.21 2.20
N VAL A 316 -6.55 -28.80 1.96
CA VAL A 316 -5.82 -28.65 0.69
C VAL A 316 -6.59 -29.24 -0.49
N GLU A 317 -7.21 -30.41 -0.32
CA GLU A 317 -8.07 -31.03 -1.33
C GLU A 317 -9.29 -30.14 -1.64
N LYS A 318 -9.89 -29.51 -0.63
CA LYS A 318 -10.98 -28.54 -0.81
C LYS A 318 -10.52 -27.28 -1.55
N LEU A 319 -9.36 -26.71 -1.20
CA LEU A 319 -8.79 -25.49 -1.82
C LEU A 319 -8.28 -25.70 -3.26
N LEU A 320 -7.97 -26.94 -3.63
CA LEU A 320 -7.67 -27.36 -5.01
C LEU A 320 -8.94 -27.73 -5.80
N LYS A 321 -10.00 -28.18 -5.12
CA LYS A 321 -11.31 -28.49 -5.72
C LYS A 321 -12.20 -27.26 -5.91
N SER A 322 -11.92 -26.14 -5.23
CA SER A 322 -12.67 -24.88 -5.35
C SER A 322 -12.24 -23.99 -6.52
N CYS A 323 -11.33 -24.45 -7.39
CA CYS A 323 -11.04 -23.79 -8.66
C CYS A 323 -11.74 -24.52 -9.80
N GLU A 324 -12.37 -23.74 -10.69
CA GLU A 324 -13.40 -24.23 -11.63
C GLU A 324 -12.85 -24.90 -12.90
N GLU A 325 -11.53 -25.07 -13.01
CA GLU A 325 -10.89 -25.76 -14.13
C GLU A 325 -10.11 -27.01 -13.67
N GLU A 326 -10.37 -28.15 -14.32
CA GLU A 326 -9.52 -29.37 -14.19
C GLU A 326 -8.04 -29.09 -14.52
N ALA A 327 -7.76 -28.01 -15.24
CA ALA A 327 -6.44 -27.55 -15.62
C ALA A 327 -5.52 -27.26 -14.41
N GLU A 328 -6.03 -26.79 -13.26
CA GLU A 328 -5.17 -26.45 -12.11
C GLU A 328 -4.52 -27.68 -11.49
N TRP A 329 -5.30 -28.70 -11.11
CA TRP A 329 -4.75 -29.91 -10.51
C TRP A 329 -3.96 -30.75 -11.52
N CYS A 330 -4.32 -30.71 -12.81
CA CYS A 330 -3.51 -31.29 -13.88
C CYS A 330 -2.14 -30.58 -14.01
N SER A 331 -2.11 -29.25 -13.89
CA SER A 331 -0.87 -28.46 -13.91
C SER A 331 -0.01 -28.73 -12.67
N LEU A 332 -0.63 -28.88 -11.50
CA LEU A 332 0.03 -29.33 -10.28
C LEU A 332 0.65 -30.72 -10.47
N ALA A 333 -0.10 -31.68 -11.02
CA ALA A 333 0.42 -33.02 -11.31
C ALA A 333 1.64 -32.99 -12.26
N GLY A 334 1.59 -32.17 -13.31
CA GLY A 334 2.74 -31.96 -14.20
C GLY A 334 3.96 -31.37 -13.48
N LEU A 335 3.76 -30.41 -12.57
CA LEU A 335 4.82 -29.83 -11.73
C LEU A 335 5.37 -30.82 -10.69
N LEU A 336 4.57 -31.78 -10.23
CA LEU A 336 4.96 -32.91 -9.37
C LEU A 336 5.51 -34.11 -10.17
N GLY A 337 5.80 -33.94 -11.47
CA GLY A 337 6.50 -34.92 -12.29
C GLY A 337 5.64 -36.03 -12.89
N TYR A 338 4.32 -35.87 -12.94
CA TYR A 338 3.43 -36.83 -13.62
C TYR A 338 3.37 -36.58 -15.13
N ASN A 339 3.42 -37.67 -15.90
CA ASN A 339 3.15 -37.63 -17.34
C ASN A 339 1.63 -37.60 -17.59
N GLU A 340 1.20 -36.97 -18.68
CA GLU A 340 -0.21 -36.83 -19.11
C GLU A 340 -1.03 -38.13 -18.93
N LYS A 341 -0.49 -39.28 -19.35
CA LYS A 341 -1.16 -40.59 -19.25
C LYS A 341 -1.52 -41.03 -17.83
N HIS A 342 -0.77 -40.58 -16.81
CA HIS A 342 -1.10 -40.86 -15.41
C HIS A 342 -2.14 -39.85 -14.89
N ILE A 343 -2.04 -38.59 -15.33
CA ILE A 343 -3.04 -37.55 -15.04
C ILE A 343 -4.42 -37.97 -15.61
N ASP A 344 -4.44 -38.49 -16.84
CA ASP A 344 -5.63 -39.06 -17.49
C ASP A 344 -6.15 -40.35 -16.82
N THR A 345 -5.35 -40.98 -15.95
CA THR A 345 -5.83 -42.08 -15.09
C THR A 345 -6.59 -41.50 -13.90
N PHE A 346 -6.02 -40.52 -13.19
CA PHE A 346 -6.70 -39.86 -12.05
C PHE A 346 -7.98 -39.11 -12.47
N LYS A 347 -8.08 -38.61 -13.71
CA LYS A 347 -9.32 -38.04 -14.27
C LYS A 347 -10.51 -39.02 -14.28
N GLN A 348 -10.26 -40.33 -14.17
CA GLN A 348 -11.30 -41.36 -14.18
C GLN A 348 -11.73 -41.79 -12.75
N ASP A 349 -11.04 -41.30 -11.71
CA ASP A 349 -11.43 -41.52 -10.31
C ASP A 349 -12.54 -40.56 -9.87
N GLU A 350 -13.35 -40.99 -8.89
CA GLU A 350 -14.43 -40.19 -8.30
C GLU A 350 -13.92 -38.92 -7.56
N TYR A 351 -12.64 -38.91 -7.18
CA TYR A 351 -11.96 -37.80 -6.51
C TYR A 351 -10.52 -37.61 -7.04
N PRO A 352 -10.32 -37.01 -8.24
CA PRO A 352 -9.02 -36.95 -8.92
C PRO A 352 -7.89 -36.29 -8.10
N VAL A 353 -8.22 -35.23 -7.36
CA VAL A 353 -7.26 -34.48 -6.51
C VAL A 353 -6.76 -35.33 -5.34
N HIS A 354 -7.67 -36.03 -4.65
CA HIS A 354 -7.33 -36.97 -3.57
C HIS A 354 -6.53 -38.16 -4.11
N ALA A 355 -6.89 -38.70 -5.28
CA ALA A 355 -6.14 -39.78 -5.93
C ALA A 355 -4.69 -39.36 -6.25
N LEU A 356 -4.50 -38.17 -6.84
CA LEU A 356 -3.19 -37.58 -7.12
C LEU A 356 -2.36 -37.38 -5.83
N LEU A 357 -2.92 -36.72 -4.81
CA LEU A 357 -2.20 -36.39 -3.59
C LEU A 357 -1.87 -37.65 -2.77
N SER A 358 -2.73 -38.67 -2.81
CA SER A 358 -2.48 -39.98 -2.21
C SER A 358 -1.32 -40.70 -2.90
N ASP A 359 -1.36 -40.88 -4.24
CA ASP A 359 -0.27 -41.50 -5.01
C ASP A 359 1.05 -40.73 -4.90
N TRP A 360 0.99 -39.39 -4.91
CA TRP A 360 2.19 -38.56 -4.72
C TRP A 360 2.77 -38.75 -3.32
N SER A 361 1.93 -38.76 -2.28
CA SER A 361 2.38 -38.96 -0.89
C SER A 361 3.00 -40.33 -0.62
N ALA A 362 2.76 -41.32 -1.49
CA ALA A 362 3.35 -42.65 -1.41
C ALA A 362 4.77 -42.74 -2.01
N LYS A 363 5.30 -41.65 -2.59
CA LYS A 363 6.65 -41.59 -3.20
C LYS A 363 7.69 -41.10 -2.21
N ASP A 364 8.90 -41.67 -2.27
CA ASP A 364 10.03 -41.29 -1.40
C ASP A 364 10.49 -39.82 -1.56
N SER A 365 10.07 -39.11 -2.63
CA SER A 365 10.35 -37.69 -2.83
C SER A 365 9.32 -36.74 -2.22
N ALA A 366 8.22 -37.24 -1.61
CA ALA A 366 7.05 -36.45 -1.22
C ALA A 366 7.26 -35.50 -0.01
N THR A 367 8.16 -34.54 -0.18
CA THR A 367 8.51 -33.51 0.80
C THR A 367 7.56 -32.31 0.70
N MET A 368 7.25 -31.69 1.84
CA MET A 368 6.36 -30.52 1.85
C MET A 368 6.90 -29.34 1.03
N ASP A 369 8.23 -29.20 0.91
CA ASP A 369 8.82 -28.10 0.12
C ASP A 369 8.68 -28.30 -1.40
N GLU A 370 8.63 -29.54 -1.90
CA GLU A 370 8.27 -29.80 -3.30
C GLU A 370 6.84 -29.36 -3.60
N LEU A 371 5.87 -29.73 -2.75
CA LEU A 371 4.47 -29.32 -2.89
C LEU A 371 4.31 -27.80 -2.80
N CYS A 372 4.87 -27.17 -1.77
CA CYS A 372 4.82 -25.71 -1.63
C CYS A 372 5.52 -25.01 -2.81
N THR A 373 6.62 -25.56 -3.34
CA THR A 373 7.30 -24.99 -4.52
C THR A 373 6.53 -25.19 -5.82
N ALA A 374 5.70 -26.23 -5.94
CA ALA A 374 4.77 -26.38 -7.05
C ALA A 374 3.59 -25.40 -6.93
N LEU A 375 2.99 -25.25 -5.74
CA LEU A 375 1.90 -24.31 -5.48
C LEU A 375 2.30 -22.84 -5.70
N ARG A 376 3.50 -22.42 -5.23
CA ARG A 376 4.04 -21.08 -5.53
C ARG A 376 4.22 -20.81 -7.04
N LYS A 377 4.51 -21.84 -7.86
CA LYS A 377 4.59 -21.69 -9.32
C LYS A 377 3.21 -21.49 -9.98
N LEU A 378 2.15 -22.00 -9.36
CA LEU A 378 0.76 -21.74 -9.73
C LEU A 378 0.21 -20.44 -9.13
N LYS A 379 1.02 -19.67 -8.37
CA LYS A 379 0.64 -18.48 -7.59
C LYS A 379 -0.42 -18.78 -6.50
N ARG A 380 -0.49 -20.02 -6.03
CA ARG A 380 -1.38 -20.47 -4.95
C ARG A 380 -0.67 -20.37 -3.59
N ASP A 381 -0.23 -19.16 -3.27
CA ASP A 381 0.43 -18.85 -1.99
C ASP A 381 -0.55 -18.98 -0.80
N ASP A 382 -1.87 -18.89 -1.05
CA ASP A 382 -2.96 -19.18 -0.12
C ASP A 382 -2.90 -20.60 0.46
N ILE A 383 -2.71 -21.61 -0.41
CA ILE A 383 -2.58 -23.01 0.01
C ILE A 383 -1.26 -23.22 0.77
N VAL A 384 -0.21 -22.49 0.39
CA VAL A 384 1.11 -22.56 1.05
C VAL A 384 1.06 -21.98 2.46
N GLU A 385 0.28 -20.91 2.69
CA GLU A 385 0.08 -20.31 4.01
C GLU A 385 -0.79 -21.21 4.93
N SER A 386 -1.87 -21.80 4.40
CA SER A 386 -2.63 -22.87 5.09
C SER A 386 -1.71 -24.03 5.48
N LEU A 387 -0.88 -24.54 4.58
CA LEU A 387 0.07 -25.62 4.87
C LEU A 387 1.12 -25.24 5.92
N SER A 388 1.54 -23.97 5.97
CA SER A 388 2.64 -23.48 6.81
C SER A 388 2.24 -23.09 8.23
N SER A 389 0.95 -22.83 8.49
CA SER A 389 0.47 -22.50 9.85
C SER A 389 0.59 -23.69 10.81
N GLU A 390 1.26 -23.48 11.96
CA GLU A 390 1.19 -24.40 13.09
C GLU A 390 -0.09 -24.13 13.92
N PRO A 391 -0.72 -25.15 14.53
CA PRO A 391 -1.97 -24.98 15.25
C PRO A 391 -1.76 -24.18 16.55
N THR A 392 -2.24 -22.93 16.57
CA THR A 392 -2.40 -22.16 17.81
C THR A 392 -3.28 -22.95 18.78
N ALA A 393 -2.70 -23.36 19.90
CA ALA A 393 -3.38 -24.24 20.85
C ALA A 393 -4.61 -23.56 21.48
N THR A 394 -5.76 -24.21 21.38
CA THR A 394 -7.01 -23.78 22.04
C THR A 394 -6.85 -23.84 23.56
N SER A 395 -6.52 -22.69 24.17
CA SER A 395 -6.49 -22.58 25.63
C SER A 395 -7.92 -22.46 26.17
N ALA A 396 -8.34 -23.43 26.97
CA ALA A 396 -9.63 -23.39 27.64
C ALA A 396 -9.58 -22.57 28.93
N VAL A 397 -10.54 -21.65 29.10
CA VAL A 397 -11.21 -21.27 30.35
C VAL A 397 -12.68 -21.06 30.02
#